data_AF-A0A1B7HT82-F1
#
_entry.id   AF-A0A1B7HT82-F1
#
_cell.length_a   1.000
_cell.length_b   1.000
_cell.length_c   1.000
_cell.angle_alpha   90.00
_cell.angle_beta   90.00
_cell.angle_gamma   90.00
#
_symmetry.space_group_name_H-M   'P 1'
#
loop_
_entity.id
_entity.type
_entity.pdbx_description
1 polymer ?
#
loop_
_entity_poly.entity_id
_entity_poly.type
_entity_poly.pdbx_seq_one_letter_code
_entity_poly.pdbx_strand_id
1 'polypeptide(L)'
;MSLIDVTSVTAQQFNSPLGEELVVITVSGNLPTSGWGPVNLSPYIYISDPSDGVWDFGLIAKEPVGMVLQVIEPFELRSIVPKLSWLKAVRINASKSVMAPIELNESLKYELFQRSQNRDATRSLISQQLASYDDSIQPTGTIHWKNDGPFGLPVPHPEMKKLTHSIIITVDGPDESKVRECLSRAFTSATIAAILAALISGGMAAASAFFAAGTESLKSCLGDELISVNIVDDSHWVFWDV
;
A
#
# COMPACT_ATOMS: atom_id res chain seq x y z
N MET A 1 11.75 21.41 9.69
CA MET A 1 11.62 21.14 11.14
C MET A 1 10.24 20.53 11.32
N SER A 2 10.12 19.26 11.73
CA SER A 2 8.83 18.55 11.75
C SER A 2 7.92 19.14 12.83
N LEU A 3 6.66 19.42 12.48
CA LEU A 3 5.64 19.94 13.41
C LEU A 3 4.94 18.84 14.23
N ILE A 4 5.25 17.58 13.94
CA ILE A 4 4.63 16.42 14.59
C ILE A 4 5.24 16.24 15.98
N ASP A 5 4.40 16.17 17.01
CA ASP A 5 4.82 15.91 18.37
C ASP A 5 4.72 14.42 18.69
N VAL A 6 5.75 13.87 19.33
CA VAL A 6 5.81 12.47 19.73
C VAL A 6 5.69 12.40 21.24
N THR A 7 4.62 11.74 21.71
CA THR A 7 4.32 11.59 23.13
C THR A 7 4.99 10.36 23.71
N SER A 8 5.01 9.25 22.97
CA SER A 8 5.62 8.00 23.42
C SER A 8 6.17 7.18 22.28
N VAL A 9 7.22 6.43 22.59
CA VAL A 9 7.83 5.43 21.71
C VAL A 9 8.06 4.19 22.54
N THR A 10 7.67 3.04 22.01
CA THR A 10 8.05 1.74 22.56
C THR A 10 8.69 0.90 21.47
N ALA A 11 9.70 0.11 21.84
CA ALA A 11 10.35 -0.82 20.94
C ALA A 11 10.45 -2.17 21.63
N GLN A 12 9.81 -3.18 21.04
CA GLN A 12 9.68 -4.48 21.67
C GLN A 12 10.12 -5.58 20.72
N GLN A 13 11.02 -6.43 21.21
CA GLN A 13 11.55 -7.57 20.46
C GLN A 13 10.68 -8.81 20.68
N PHE A 14 10.49 -9.58 19.61
CA PHE A 14 9.89 -10.91 19.66
C PHE A 14 10.50 -11.82 18.57
N ASN A 15 10.34 -13.13 18.76
CA ASN A 15 10.73 -14.12 17.76
C ASN A 15 9.52 -14.51 16.92
N SER A 16 9.65 -14.39 15.60
CA SER A 16 8.63 -14.82 14.65
C SER A 16 8.44 -16.34 14.71
N PRO A 17 7.29 -16.88 14.24
CA PRO A 17 7.09 -18.32 14.12
C PRO A 17 8.13 -19.01 13.22
N LEU A 18 8.75 -18.26 12.30
CA LEU A 18 9.79 -18.71 11.38
C LEU A 18 11.20 -18.65 11.99
N GLY A 19 11.33 -18.18 13.24
CA GLY A 19 12.60 -18.11 13.96
C GLY A 19 13.39 -16.80 13.74
N GLU A 20 12.79 -15.80 13.11
CA GLU A 20 13.42 -14.50 12.89
C GLU A 20 13.22 -13.58 14.10
N GLU A 21 14.26 -12.86 14.51
CA GLU A 21 14.14 -11.83 15.55
C GLU A 21 13.60 -10.54 14.93
N LEU A 22 12.46 -10.07 15.41
CA LEU A 22 11.78 -8.87 14.92
C LEU A 22 11.61 -7.85 16.05
N VAL A 23 11.55 -6.57 15.69
CA VAL A 23 11.26 -5.46 16.61
C VAL A 23 10.01 -4.74 16.14
N VAL A 24 9.02 -4.64 17.02
CA VAL A 24 7.86 -3.77 16.84
C VAL A 24 8.15 -2.42 17.45
N ILE A 25 8.10 -1.38 16.64
CA ILE A 25 8.20 0.00 17.06
C ILE A 25 6.78 0.57 17.08
N THR A 26 6.31 1.03 18.24
CA THR A 26 5.05 1.76 18.37
C THR A 26 5.36 3.21 18.69
N VAL A 27 4.80 4.13 17.91
CA VAL A 27 4.95 5.56 18.07
C VAL A 27 3.58 6.17 18.25
N SER A 28 3.38 6.91 19.34
CA SER A 28 2.16 7.68 19.57
C SER A 28 2.50 9.15 19.70
N GLY A 29 1.63 9.99 19.16
CA GLY A 29 1.89 11.41 19.02
C GLY A 29 0.66 12.23 18.74
N ASN A 30 0.88 13.50 18.46
CA ASN A 30 -0.14 14.47 18.14
C ASN A 30 0.23 15.25 16.88
N LEU A 31 -0.75 15.42 16.00
CA LEU A 31 -0.70 16.32 14.86
C LEU A 31 -1.31 17.66 15.27
N PRO A 32 -0.71 18.79 14.87
CA PRO A 32 -1.12 20.11 15.37
C PRO A 32 -2.46 20.60 14.81
N THR A 33 -2.91 20.05 13.69
CA THR A 33 -4.14 20.43 12.98
C THR A 33 -4.80 19.20 12.36
N SER A 34 -6.04 19.34 11.89
CA SER A 34 -6.67 18.31 11.06
C SER A 34 -6.05 18.23 9.66
N GLY A 35 -6.28 17.12 8.95
CA GLY A 35 -6.09 17.04 7.49
C GLY A 35 -4.66 16.70 7.04
N TRP A 36 -3.83 16.26 7.97
CA TRP A 36 -2.54 15.66 7.64
C TRP A 36 -2.76 14.36 6.87
N GLY A 37 -1.85 14.06 5.95
CA GLY A 37 -1.81 12.75 5.32
C GLY A 37 -1.33 11.66 6.30
N PRO A 38 -1.35 10.39 5.86
CA PRO A 38 -0.91 9.27 6.68
C PRO A 38 0.51 9.48 7.23
N VAL A 39 0.66 9.24 8.54
CA VAL A 39 1.95 9.31 9.23
C VAL A 39 2.70 8.01 8.99
N ASN A 40 3.96 8.13 8.56
CA ASN A 40 4.83 7.00 8.24
C ASN A 40 6.15 7.12 8.99
N LEU A 41 6.77 5.97 9.25
CA LEU A 41 8.08 5.86 9.86
C LEU A 41 9.12 5.49 8.80
N SER A 42 10.14 6.32 8.66
CA SER A 42 11.20 6.12 7.67
C SER A 42 12.54 5.85 8.38
N PRO A 43 13.18 4.69 8.18
CA PRO A 43 14.47 4.39 8.80
C PRO A 43 15.59 5.22 8.17
N TYR A 44 16.51 5.71 8.99
CA TYR A 44 17.80 6.17 8.49
C TYR A 44 18.68 4.97 8.16
N ILE A 45 19.28 4.96 6.98
CA ILE A 45 20.18 3.88 6.54
C ILE A 45 21.61 4.32 6.82
N TYR A 46 22.33 3.53 7.62
CA TYR A 46 23.73 3.76 7.93
C TYR A 46 24.64 2.97 6.99
N ILE A 47 25.82 3.53 6.68
CA ILE A 47 26.87 2.85 5.92
C ILE A 47 27.61 1.84 6.82
N SER A 48 27.73 2.15 8.10
CA SER A 48 28.34 1.32 9.14
C SER A 48 27.48 1.29 10.39
N ASP A 49 27.56 0.21 11.14
CA ASP A 49 26.81 0.04 12.40
C ASP A 49 27.03 1.25 13.34
N PRO A 50 25.95 1.84 13.89
CA PRO A 50 26.06 2.92 14.85
C PRO A 50 26.79 2.49 16.12
N SER A 51 27.78 3.27 16.58
CA SER A 51 28.56 2.95 17.77
C SER A 51 27.74 2.93 19.06
N ASP A 52 26.64 3.68 19.10
CA ASP A 52 25.70 3.72 20.22
C ASP A 52 24.66 2.58 20.16
N GLY A 53 24.58 1.85 19.03
CA GLY A 53 23.60 0.81 18.78
C GLY A 53 22.16 1.34 18.67
N VAL A 54 21.99 2.64 18.35
CA VAL A 54 20.68 3.28 18.20
C VAL A 54 20.34 3.38 16.72
N TRP A 55 19.12 2.97 16.35
CA TRP A 55 18.60 3.18 15.00
C TRP A 55 17.67 4.39 14.97
N ASP A 56 18.04 5.40 14.20
CA ASP A 56 17.26 6.60 13.96
C ASP A 56 16.15 6.35 12.93
N PHE A 57 14.99 6.96 13.20
CA PHE A 57 13.84 6.99 12.31
C PHE A 57 13.31 8.41 12.19
N GLY A 58 12.82 8.79 11.01
CA GLY A 58 12.09 10.03 10.78
C GLY A 58 10.60 9.77 10.71
N LEU A 59 9.80 10.67 11.29
CA LEU A 59 8.36 10.72 11.02
C LEU A 59 8.09 11.57 9.78
N ILE A 60 7.39 10.99 8.82
CA ILE A 60 7.01 11.64 7.58
C ILE A 60 5.48 11.64 7.50
N ALA A 61 4.90 12.81 7.30
CA ALA A 61 3.49 12.96 6.97
C ALA A 61 3.34 14.09 5.95
N LYS A 62 2.29 14.01 5.14
CA LYS A 62 1.97 15.09 4.20
C LYS A 62 1.28 16.21 4.96
N GLU A 63 1.84 17.41 4.90
CA GLU A 63 1.23 18.59 5.51
C GLU A 63 -0.13 18.89 4.85
N PRO A 64 -1.12 19.35 5.64
CA PRO A 64 -2.39 19.81 5.09
C PRO A 64 -2.20 21.04 4.21
N VAL A 65 -3.08 21.22 3.22
CA VAL A 65 -3.10 22.40 2.34
C VAL A 65 -4.46 23.09 2.45
N GLY A 66 -4.44 24.42 2.52
CA GLY A 66 -5.67 25.24 2.58
C GLY A 66 -6.15 25.51 4.01
N MET A 67 -7.43 25.84 4.13
CA MET A 67 -8.05 26.06 5.45
C MET A 67 -8.23 24.73 6.17
N VAL A 68 -7.63 24.62 7.36
CA VAL A 68 -7.75 23.44 8.23
C VAL A 68 -8.28 23.79 9.60
N LEU A 69 -8.90 22.81 10.26
CA LEU A 69 -9.34 22.95 11.64
C LEU A 69 -8.13 22.93 12.57
N GLN A 70 -8.12 23.87 13.51
CA GLN A 70 -7.10 23.97 14.57
C GLN A 70 -7.45 23.01 15.70
N VAL A 71 -7.40 21.71 15.40
CA VAL A 71 -7.70 20.61 16.33
C VAL A 71 -6.48 19.70 16.40
N ILE A 72 -6.08 19.35 17.63
CA ILE A 72 -5.01 18.39 17.88
C ILE A 72 -5.54 16.99 17.57
N GLU A 73 -4.92 16.31 16.62
CA GLU A 73 -5.32 14.97 16.18
C GLU A 73 -4.32 13.92 16.68
N PRO A 74 -4.72 12.99 17.57
CA PRO A 74 -3.82 11.96 18.06
C PRO A 74 -3.56 10.91 16.98
N PHE A 75 -2.35 10.36 16.94
CA PHE A 75 -2.02 9.23 16.07
C PHE A 75 -1.29 8.12 16.84
N GLU A 76 -1.46 6.89 16.36
CA GLU A 76 -0.65 5.73 16.72
C GLU A 76 -0.19 5.06 15.44
N LEU A 77 1.12 4.83 15.34
CA LEU A 77 1.74 4.11 14.23
C LEU A 77 2.53 2.93 14.79
N ARG A 78 2.46 1.79 14.09
CA ARG A 78 3.27 0.61 14.37
C ARG A 78 4.08 0.23 13.14
N SER A 79 5.35 -0.05 13.34
CA SER A 79 6.26 -0.55 12.31
C SER A 79 6.96 -1.81 12.82
N ILE A 80 7.20 -2.77 11.93
CA ILE A 80 7.92 -4.00 12.23
C ILE A 80 9.19 -3.99 11.40
N VAL A 81 10.33 -4.16 12.08
CA VAL A 81 11.65 -4.19 11.45
C VAL A 81 12.42 -5.44 11.90
N PRO A 82 13.36 -5.96 11.08
CA PRO A 82 14.25 -7.01 11.53
C PRO A 82 15.14 -6.51 12.68
N LYS A 83 15.41 -7.37 13.66
CA LYS A 83 16.40 -7.05 14.70
C LYS A 83 17.80 -7.23 14.14
N LEU A 84 18.56 -6.13 14.10
CA LEU A 84 19.97 -6.17 13.75
C LEU A 84 20.80 -6.47 15.00
N SER A 85 21.93 -7.16 14.85
CA SER A 85 22.77 -7.60 15.98
C SER A 85 23.31 -6.44 16.82
N TRP A 86 23.54 -5.27 16.21
CA TRP A 86 23.98 -4.06 16.88
C TRP A 86 22.85 -3.26 17.54
N LEU A 87 21.59 -3.60 17.25
CA LEU A 87 20.43 -2.80 17.60
C LEU A 87 20.04 -2.95 19.08
N LYS A 88 20.23 -1.87 19.85
CA LYS A 88 19.94 -1.78 21.29
C LYS A 88 18.72 -0.90 21.59
N ALA A 89 18.49 0.13 20.78
CA ALA A 89 17.43 1.10 20.98
C ALA A 89 17.01 1.72 19.63
N VAL A 90 15.85 2.39 19.63
CA VAL A 90 15.39 3.19 18.50
C VAL A 90 15.22 4.65 18.93
N ARG A 91 15.48 5.58 18.01
CA ARG A 91 15.26 7.01 18.20
C ARG A 91 14.36 7.55 17.11
N ILE A 92 13.26 8.17 17.51
CA ILE A 92 12.30 8.79 16.60
C ILE A 92 12.58 10.28 16.57
N ASN A 93 12.97 10.78 15.40
CA ASN A 93 13.28 12.18 15.16
C ASN A 93 12.04 12.88 14.58
N ALA A 94 11.42 13.72 15.40
CA ALA A 94 10.24 14.52 15.07
C ALA A 94 10.47 16.00 15.41
N SER A 95 9.51 16.70 16.03
CA SER A 95 9.76 18.02 16.63
C SER A 95 10.78 17.94 17.78
N LYS A 96 10.76 16.82 18.51
CA LYS A 96 11.73 16.41 19.51
C LYS A 96 12.15 14.97 19.25
N SER A 97 13.39 14.64 19.56
CA SER A 97 13.86 13.26 19.49
C SER A 97 13.43 12.49 20.73
N VAL A 98 12.74 11.37 20.54
CA VAL A 98 12.32 10.46 21.61
C VAL A 98 12.98 9.12 21.38
N MET A 99 13.57 8.54 22.43
CA MET A 99 14.32 7.29 22.37
C MET A 99 13.63 6.23 23.21
N ALA A 100 13.62 4.99 22.72
CA ALA A 100 13.11 3.83 23.43
C ALA A 100 14.14 2.68 23.38
N PRO A 101 14.51 2.08 24.52
CA PRO A 101 15.29 0.85 24.53
C PRO A 101 14.47 -0.29 23.93
N ILE A 102 15.16 -1.29 23.36
CA ILE A 102 14.49 -2.51 22.92
C ILE A 102 14.32 -3.44 24.12
N GLU A 103 13.06 -3.71 24.44
CA GLU A 103 12.70 -4.62 25.52
C GLU A 103 12.27 -5.97 24.95
N LEU A 104 12.72 -7.07 25.56
CA LEU A 104 12.23 -8.39 25.21
C LEU A 104 10.80 -8.53 25.72
N ASN A 105 9.87 -8.85 24.83
CA ASN A 105 8.48 -9.08 25.21
C ASN A 105 8.01 -10.39 24.56
N GLU A 106 8.12 -11.49 25.31
CA GLU A 106 7.66 -12.80 24.82
C GLU A 106 6.13 -12.88 24.71
N SER A 107 5.39 -12.07 25.48
CA SER A 107 3.93 -12.01 25.44
C SER A 107 3.40 -11.37 24.16
N LEU A 108 4.17 -10.48 23.53
CA LEU A 108 3.85 -9.92 22.22
C LEU A 108 3.73 -10.98 21.13
N LYS A 109 4.48 -12.08 21.22
CA LYS A 109 4.34 -13.20 20.29
C LYS A 109 2.91 -13.72 20.32
N TYR A 110 2.35 -13.90 21.52
CA TYR A 110 0.99 -14.37 21.70
C TYR A 110 -0.03 -13.29 21.34
N GLU A 111 0.18 -12.01 21.69
CA GLU A 111 -0.76 -10.94 21.33
C GLU A 111 -0.80 -10.66 19.82
N LEU A 112 0.34 -10.65 19.13
CA LEU A 112 0.41 -10.47 17.68
C LEU A 112 -0.14 -11.68 16.95
N PHE A 113 0.13 -12.90 17.43
CA PHE A 113 -0.42 -14.13 16.87
C PHE A 113 -1.92 -14.28 17.16
N GLN A 114 -2.40 -13.91 18.36
CA GLN A 114 -3.82 -13.88 18.70
C GLN A 114 -4.54 -12.75 17.97
N ARG A 115 -3.89 -11.59 17.74
CA ARG A 115 -4.43 -10.56 16.85
C ARG A 115 -4.40 -11.02 15.41
N SER A 116 -3.39 -11.73 14.92
CA SER A 116 -3.41 -12.25 13.55
C SER A 116 -4.49 -13.31 13.40
N GLN A 117 -4.64 -14.23 14.36
CA GLN A 117 -5.70 -15.25 14.33
C GLN A 117 -7.12 -14.70 14.57
N ASN A 118 -7.30 -13.74 15.49
CA ASN A 118 -8.60 -13.06 15.67
C ASN A 118 -8.88 -12.05 14.54
N ARG A 119 -7.86 -11.62 13.79
CA ARG A 119 -8.05 -10.90 12.54
C ARG A 119 -8.39 -11.88 11.41
N ASP A 120 -7.76 -13.05 11.32
CA ASP A 120 -7.95 -14.02 10.23
C ASP A 120 -9.25 -14.83 10.35
N ALA A 121 -9.82 -15.02 11.55
CA ALA A 121 -11.07 -15.77 11.71
C ALA A 121 -12.30 -15.03 11.15
N THR A 122 -12.21 -13.72 10.94
CA THR A 122 -13.25 -12.84 10.40
C THR A 122 -12.63 -11.74 9.52
N ARG A 123 -11.63 -12.09 8.70
CA ARG A 123 -11.19 -11.18 7.63
C ARG A 123 -11.00 -11.93 6.34
N SER A 124 -11.50 -11.34 5.28
CA SER A 124 -11.27 -11.80 3.93
C SER A 124 -10.41 -10.75 3.23
N LEU A 125 -9.19 -11.13 2.87
CA LEU A 125 -8.44 -10.38 1.87
C LEU A 125 -8.95 -10.82 0.49
N ILE A 126 -9.77 -9.98 -0.14
CA ILE A 126 -10.19 -10.23 -1.52
C ILE A 126 -9.30 -9.40 -2.42
N SER A 127 -8.52 -10.09 -3.24
CA SER A 127 -7.83 -9.50 -4.39
C SER A 127 -8.57 -9.90 -5.66
N GLN A 128 -9.08 -8.92 -6.39
CA GLN A 128 -9.82 -9.16 -7.63
C GLN A 128 -9.33 -8.21 -8.72
N GLN A 129 -9.13 -8.76 -9.92
CA GLN A 129 -8.94 -7.95 -11.11
C GLN A 129 -10.29 -7.32 -11.50
N LEU A 130 -10.34 -5.99 -11.51
CA LEU A 130 -11.54 -5.22 -11.88
C LEU A 130 -11.64 -5.01 -13.38
N ALA A 131 -10.51 -4.72 -14.01
CA ALA A 131 -10.44 -4.41 -15.42
C ALA A 131 -9.06 -4.74 -15.98
N SER A 132 -9.03 -4.98 -17.29
CA SER A 132 -7.81 -4.95 -18.07
C SER A 132 -8.03 -4.09 -19.29
N TYR A 133 -7.02 -3.31 -19.68
CA TYR A 133 -7.01 -2.64 -20.97
C TYR A 133 -5.60 -2.63 -21.56
N ASP A 134 -5.55 -2.59 -22.88
CA ASP A 134 -4.30 -2.49 -23.63
C ASP A 134 -4.18 -1.06 -24.19
N ASP A 135 -2.99 -0.48 -24.08
CA ASP A 135 -2.63 0.75 -24.78
C ASP A 135 -1.22 0.67 -25.40
N SER A 136 -0.80 1.78 -26.02
CA SER A 136 0.59 1.97 -26.48
C SER A 136 1.14 0.87 -27.38
N ILE A 137 0.31 0.37 -28.31
CA ILE A 137 0.69 -0.63 -29.31
C ILE A 137 1.72 -0.03 -30.28
N GLN A 138 2.92 -0.60 -30.33
CA GLN A 138 4.02 -0.08 -31.14
C GLN A 138 4.99 -1.19 -31.58
N PRO A 139 5.66 -1.04 -32.75
CA PRO A 139 6.75 -1.93 -33.14
C PRO A 139 7.97 -1.72 -32.22
N THR A 140 8.72 -2.79 -31.93
CA THR A 140 9.96 -2.68 -31.14
C THR A 140 11.18 -2.31 -31.98
N GLY A 141 11.10 -2.54 -33.30
CA GLY A 141 12.23 -2.42 -34.22
C GLY A 141 13.04 -3.71 -34.36
N THR A 142 12.71 -4.77 -33.61
CA THR A 142 13.30 -6.10 -33.74
C THR A 142 12.57 -6.91 -34.83
N ILE A 143 13.32 -7.67 -35.62
CA ILE A 143 12.78 -8.63 -36.60
C ILE A 143 13.30 -10.02 -36.24
N HIS A 144 12.39 -10.95 -36.00
CA HIS A 144 12.70 -12.36 -35.80
C HIS A 144 12.59 -13.12 -37.12
N TRP A 145 13.62 -13.88 -37.49
CA TRP A 145 13.60 -14.72 -38.68
C TRP A 145 13.22 -16.14 -38.31
N LYS A 146 12.13 -16.66 -38.86
CA LYS A 146 11.65 -18.03 -38.60
C LYS A 146 11.58 -18.81 -39.91
N ASN A 147 11.94 -20.10 -39.88
CA ASN A 147 11.90 -20.98 -41.04
C ASN A 147 10.51 -21.58 -41.27
N ASP A 148 9.47 -20.75 -41.16
CA ASP A 148 8.06 -21.12 -41.32
C ASP A 148 7.47 -20.69 -42.67
N GLY A 149 8.31 -20.20 -43.58
CA GLY A 149 7.91 -19.86 -44.94
C GLY A 149 7.69 -21.07 -45.85
N PRO A 150 7.11 -20.85 -47.04
CA PRO A 150 7.07 -21.87 -48.09
C PRO A 150 8.46 -22.47 -48.32
N PHE A 151 8.53 -23.81 -48.36
CA PHE A 151 9.77 -24.57 -48.50
C PHE A 151 10.78 -24.43 -47.34
N GLY A 152 10.33 -24.01 -46.15
CA GLY A 152 11.18 -23.84 -44.97
C GLY A 152 12.13 -22.65 -45.09
N LEU A 153 11.81 -21.69 -45.95
CA LEU A 153 12.58 -20.46 -46.10
C LEU A 153 12.36 -19.52 -44.90
N PRO A 154 13.38 -18.74 -44.52
CA PRO A 154 13.27 -17.77 -43.44
C PRO A 154 12.31 -16.63 -43.83
N VAL A 155 11.31 -16.38 -42.98
CA VAL A 155 10.35 -15.27 -43.07
C VAL A 155 10.61 -14.28 -41.94
N PRO A 156 10.57 -12.97 -42.20
CA PRO A 156 10.70 -11.97 -41.15
C PRO A 156 9.38 -11.79 -40.39
N HIS A 157 9.44 -11.84 -39.07
CA HIS A 157 8.36 -11.58 -38.14
C HIS A 157 8.71 -10.32 -37.33
N PRO A 158 8.13 -9.14 -37.65
CA PRO A 158 8.34 -7.95 -36.85
C PRO A 158 7.79 -8.13 -35.43
N GLU A 159 8.62 -7.85 -34.44
CA GLU A 159 8.22 -7.87 -33.04
C GLU A 159 7.45 -6.58 -32.70
N MET A 160 6.29 -6.78 -32.09
CA MET A 160 5.40 -5.75 -31.58
C MET A 160 5.35 -5.81 -30.06
N LYS A 161 5.05 -4.67 -29.44
CA LYS A 161 4.75 -4.59 -28.00
C LYS A 161 3.51 -3.75 -27.73
N LYS A 162 2.83 -4.06 -26.63
CA LYS A 162 1.69 -3.33 -26.08
C LYS A 162 1.85 -3.25 -24.58
N LEU A 163 1.35 -2.17 -23.99
CA LEU A 163 1.31 -2.03 -22.55
C LEU A 163 -0.05 -2.55 -22.09
N THR A 164 -0.04 -3.62 -21.30
CA THR A 164 -1.26 -4.18 -20.71
C THR A 164 -1.36 -3.70 -19.27
N HIS A 165 -2.47 -3.04 -18.95
CA HIS A 165 -2.81 -2.60 -17.61
C HIS A 165 -3.79 -3.59 -16.98
N SER A 166 -3.49 -4.05 -15.77
CA SER A 166 -4.41 -4.83 -14.95
C SER A 166 -4.72 -4.07 -13.67
N ILE A 167 -5.97 -3.66 -13.51
CA ILE A 167 -6.39 -2.95 -12.31
C ILE A 167 -6.83 -3.98 -11.28
N ILE A 168 -6.07 -4.08 -10.20
CA ILE A 168 -6.30 -5.02 -9.11
C ILE A 168 -6.78 -4.24 -7.90
N ILE A 169 -7.97 -4.58 -7.39
CA ILE A 169 -8.43 -4.10 -6.10
C ILE A 169 -8.13 -5.14 -5.03
N THR A 170 -7.59 -4.69 -3.92
CA THR A 170 -7.41 -5.47 -2.70
C THR A 170 -8.23 -4.82 -1.61
N VAL A 171 -9.20 -5.56 -1.08
CA VAL A 171 -10.06 -5.11 0.01
C VAL A 171 -9.78 -5.97 1.24
N ASP A 172 -9.43 -5.31 2.34
CA ASP A 172 -9.37 -5.92 3.67
C ASP A 172 -10.67 -5.58 4.41
N GLY A 173 -11.49 -6.60 4.63
CA GLY A 173 -12.81 -6.47 5.24
C GLY A 173 -13.19 -7.69 6.08
N PRO A 174 -14.31 -7.61 6.81
CA PRO A 174 -14.66 -8.52 7.89
C PRO A 174 -15.21 -9.88 7.42
N ASP A 175 -15.73 -9.96 6.20
CA ASP A 175 -16.37 -11.17 5.67
C ASP A 175 -16.33 -11.18 4.14
N GLU A 176 -15.96 -12.32 3.55
CA GLU A 176 -15.77 -12.44 2.11
C GLU A 176 -17.07 -12.22 1.33
N SER A 177 -18.18 -12.76 1.85
CA SER A 177 -19.48 -12.70 1.19
C SER A 177 -20.02 -11.27 1.18
N LYS A 178 -19.90 -10.57 2.32
CA LYS A 178 -20.30 -9.17 2.47
C LYS A 178 -19.42 -8.24 1.62
N VAL A 179 -18.10 -8.47 1.60
CA VAL A 179 -17.18 -7.69 0.76
C VAL A 179 -17.50 -7.91 -0.72
N ARG A 180 -17.71 -9.15 -1.19
CA ARG A 180 -18.07 -9.42 -2.59
C ARG A 180 -19.40 -8.79 -2.99
N GLU A 181 -20.41 -8.86 -2.12
CA GLU A 181 -21.71 -8.22 -2.35
C GLU A 181 -21.56 -6.70 -2.47
N CYS A 182 -20.87 -6.08 -1.51
CA CYS A 182 -20.60 -4.64 -1.51
C CYS A 182 -19.77 -4.22 -2.74
N LEU A 183 -18.78 -5.01 -3.12
CA LEU A 183 -17.94 -4.76 -4.28
C LEU A 183 -18.76 -4.76 -5.57
N SER A 184 -19.63 -5.76 -5.76
CA SER A 184 -20.53 -5.82 -6.92
C SER A 184 -21.49 -4.63 -6.99
N ARG A 185 -22.05 -4.20 -5.85
CA ARG A 185 -22.95 -3.03 -5.79
C ARG A 185 -22.20 -1.73 -6.06
N ALA A 186 -21.03 -1.57 -5.46
CA ALA A 186 -20.20 -0.39 -5.58
C ALA A 186 -19.78 -0.15 -7.03
N PHE A 187 -19.30 -1.18 -7.73
CA PHE A 187 -18.85 -1.04 -9.12
C PHE A 187 -19.98 -0.94 -10.13
N THR A 188 -21.16 -1.48 -9.83
CA THR A 188 -22.37 -1.19 -10.62
C THR A 188 -22.70 0.31 -10.58
N SER A 189 -22.64 0.92 -9.39
CA SER A 189 -22.88 2.37 -9.24
C SER A 189 -21.76 3.23 -9.86
N ALA A 190 -20.51 2.78 -9.76
CA ALA A 190 -19.35 3.42 -10.36
C ALA A 190 -19.43 3.46 -11.89
N THR A 191 -19.97 2.41 -12.51
CA THR A 191 -20.13 2.32 -13.97
C THR A 191 -21.04 3.45 -14.49
N ILE A 192 -22.10 3.78 -13.75
CA ILE A 192 -23.00 4.89 -14.10
C ILE A 192 -22.25 6.23 -14.06
N ALA A 193 -21.45 6.46 -13.01
CA ALA A 193 -20.63 7.66 -12.87
C ALA A 193 -19.58 7.77 -13.99
N ALA A 194 -18.96 6.66 -14.37
CA ALA A 194 -17.97 6.59 -15.44
C ALA A 194 -18.57 6.93 -16.81
N ILE A 195 -19.77 6.42 -17.12
CA ILE A 195 -20.48 6.72 -18.37
C ILE A 195 -20.79 8.23 -18.46
N LEU A 196 -21.29 8.82 -17.37
CA LEU A 196 -21.59 10.25 -17.30
C LEU A 196 -20.32 11.10 -17.49
N ALA A 197 -19.22 10.72 -16.84
CA ALA A 197 -17.93 11.42 -17.00
C ALA A 197 -17.35 11.26 -18.42
N ALA A 198 -17.43 10.07 -19.02
CA ALA A 198 -16.99 9.82 -20.39
C ALA A 198 -17.72 10.71 -21.41
N LEU A 199 -19.04 10.89 -21.24
CA LEU A 199 -19.87 11.73 -22.11
C LEU A 199 -19.51 13.21 -22.02
N ILE A 200 -18.99 13.66 -20.88
CA ILE A 200 -18.71 15.09 -20.60
C ILE A 200 -17.26 15.45 -20.91
N SER A 201 -16.29 14.61 -20.55
CA SER A 201 -14.86 14.97 -20.50
C SER A 201 -13.92 13.98 -21.19
N GLY A 202 -14.45 12.94 -21.84
CA GLY A 202 -13.66 11.94 -22.57
C GLY A 202 -13.12 10.79 -21.69
N GLY A 203 -12.44 9.82 -22.32
CA GLY A 203 -12.16 8.50 -21.73
C GLY A 203 -11.33 8.48 -20.43
N MET A 204 -10.37 9.39 -20.24
CA MET A 204 -9.55 9.40 -19.02
C MET A 204 -10.33 9.86 -17.78
N ALA A 205 -11.29 10.76 -17.95
CA ALA A 205 -12.13 11.22 -16.84
C ALA A 205 -13.16 10.17 -16.40
N ALA A 206 -13.50 9.23 -17.29
CA ALA A 206 -14.36 8.10 -16.98
C ALA A 206 -13.73 7.17 -15.93
N ALA A 207 -12.43 6.88 -16.07
CA ALA A 207 -11.71 6.00 -15.16
C ALA A 207 -11.58 6.61 -13.76
N SER A 208 -11.20 7.88 -13.64
CA SER A 208 -11.07 8.54 -12.33
C SER A 208 -12.42 8.67 -11.61
N ALA A 209 -13.50 9.00 -12.33
CA ALA A 209 -14.84 9.05 -11.78
C ALA A 209 -15.34 7.66 -11.33
N PHE A 210 -15.02 6.61 -12.11
CA PHE A 210 -15.32 5.22 -11.75
C PHE A 210 -14.70 4.85 -10.39
N PHE A 211 -13.39 5.05 -10.24
CA PHE A 211 -12.70 4.66 -9.00
C PHE A 211 -13.13 5.50 -7.80
N ALA A 212 -13.37 6.80 -7.97
CA ALA A 212 -13.86 7.65 -6.89
C ALA A 212 -15.26 7.23 -6.41
N ALA A 213 -16.21 7.04 -7.33
CA ALA A 213 -17.56 6.61 -7.00
C ALA A 213 -17.59 5.18 -6.43
N GLY A 214 -16.78 4.28 -6.99
CA GLY A 214 -16.67 2.90 -6.52
C GLY A 214 -16.09 2.81 -5.11
N THR A 215 -15.03 3.56 -4.81
CA THR A 215 -14.44 3.56 -3.46
C THR A 215 -15.37 4.18 -2.42
N GLU A 216 -16.09 5.25 -2.76
CA GLU A 216 -17.06 5.88 -1.86
C GLU A 216 -18.27 4.97 -1.61
N SER A 217 -18.81 4.32 -2.64
CA SER A 217 -19.90 3.36 -2.50
C SER A 217 -19.48 2.13 -1.68
N LEU A 218 -18.24 1.66 -1.87
CA LEU A 218 -17.68 0.56 -1.09
C LEU A 218 -17.52 0.93 0.39
N LYS A 219 -17.00 2.14 0.69
CA LYS A 219 -16.94 2.70 2.04
C LYS A 219 -18.33 2.81 2.67
N SER A 220 -19.31 3.30 1.92
CA SER A 220 -20.69 3.42 2.41
C SER A 220 -21.33 2.06 2.69
N CYS A 221 -20.99 1.01 1.93
CA CYS A 221 -21.54 -0.33 2.10
C CYS A 221 -20.89 -1.10 3.26
N LEU A 222 -19.57 -0.97 3.42
CA LEU A 222 -18.81 -1.66 4.46
C LEU A 222 -18.72 -0.87 5.78
N GLY A 223 -18.98 0.44 5.76
CA GLY A 223 -18.97 1.31 6.93
C GLY A 223 -17.63 1.28 7.68
N ASP A 224 -17.69 1.28 9.00
CA ASP A 224 -16.53 1.23 9.89
C ASP A 224 -15.82 -0.13 9.88
N GLU A 225 -16.40 -1.15 9.24
CA GLU A 225 -15.79 -2.48 9.13
C GLU A 225 -14.76 -2.55 7.98
N LEU A 226 -14.70 -1.52 7.13
CA LEU A 226 -13.68 -1.41 6.09
C LEU A 226 -12.34 -1.01 6.68
N ILE A 227 -11.33 -1.88 6.58
CA ILE A 227 -10.01 -1.62 7.14
C ILE A 227 -9.13 -0.91 6.11
N SER A 228 -9.09 -1.44 4.89
CA SER A 228 -8.36 -0.80 3.80
C SER A 228 -8.88 -1.22 2.44
N VAL A 229 -8.75 -0.31 1.48
CA VAL A 229 -8.96 -0.56 0.07
C VAL A 229 -7.71 -0.06 -0.64
N ASN A 230 -7.05 -0.95 -1.36
CA ASN A 230 -5.92 -0.60 -2.20
C ASN A 230 -6.26 -0.94 -3.65
N ILE A 231 -5.98 0.00 -4.55
CA ILE A 231 -6.13 -0.20 -6.00
C ILE A 231 -4.75 -0.05 -6.59
N VAL A 232 -4.28 -1.11 -7.23
CA VAL A 232 -2.97 -1.16 -7.88
C VAL A 232 -3.20 -1.30 -9.37
N ASP A 233 -2.48 -0.49 -10.15
CA ASP A 233 -2.30 -0.72 -11.58
C ASP A 233 -1.03 -1.56 -11.76
N ASP A 234 -1.23 -2.81 -12.15
CA ASP A 234 -0.14 -3.71 -12.52
C ASP A 234 0.05 -3.65 -14.05
N SER A 235 0.97 -2.78 -14.46
CA SER A 235 1.28 -2.54 -15.87
C SER A 235 2.51 -3.33 -16.30
N HIS A 236 2.40 -4.07 -17.39
CA HIS A 236 3.53 -4.80 -17.96
C HIS A 236 3.50 -4.79 -19.50
N TRP A 237 4.69 -4.86 -20.10
CA TRP A 237 4.82 -4.97 -21.55
C TRP A 237 4.59 -6.41 -22.00
N VAL A 238 3.69 -6.58 -22.96
CA VAL A 238 3.48 -7.85 -23.66
C VAL A 238 4.07 -7.74 -25.05
N PHE A 239 4.92 -8.69 -25.42
CA PHE A 239 5.62 -8.77 -26.70
C PHE A 239 5.01 -9.90 -27.54
N TRP A 240 4.85 -9.67 -28.84
CA TRP A 240 4.44 -10.71 -29.78
C TRP A 240 5.01 -10.45 -31.18
N ASP A 241 5.13 -11.52 -31.95
CA ASP A 241 5.52 -11.47 -33.36
C ASP A 241 4.27 -11.36 -34.24
N VAL A 242 4.29 -10.49 -35.26
CA VAL A 242 3.22 -10.35 -36.28
C VAL A 242 3.62 -11.03 -37.59
#